data_AF-A0A8X6TEQ8-F1
#
_entry.id   AF-A0A8X6TEQ8-F1
#
_cell.length_a   1.000
_cell.length_b   1.000
_cell.length_c   1.000
_cell.angle_alpha   90.00
_cell.angle_beta   90.00
_cell.angle_gamma   90.00
#
_symmetry.space_group_name_H-M   'P 1'
#
loop_
_entity.id
_entity.type
_entity.pdbx_description
1 polymer ?
#
loop_
_entity_poly.entity_id
_entity_poly.type
_entity_poly.pdbx_seq_one_letter_code
_entity_poly.pdbx_strand_id
1 'polypeptide(L)'
;MSVKTLYRHLKLASDIPIRCPLCNEPMTVHRFYHHHALENHRLQSRKQCLFCKGEARWAYGEKNRPANVKHVVECLKRFVIIANETYVLSRKQQNVMNQIEETKMAQEAVWKCKVAELRAERDVLKMERDVLKMEKDVLKMERDMLKMERDMLKTKETELKTERDAIKTERDCLLTENARLRSALRDLA
;
A
#
# COMPACT_ATOMS: atom_id res chain seq x y z
N MET A 1 63.17 8.17 -5.38
CA MET A 1 62.03 9.09 -5.66
C MET A 1 62.34 10.46 -5.06
N SER A 2 61.89 11.57 -5.66
CA SER A 2 62.23 12.94 -5.20
C SER A 2 61.12 13.56 -4.33
N VAL A 3 61.49 14.49 -3.45
CA VAL A 3 60.54 15.27 -2.63
C VAL A 3 59.57 16.08 -3.51
N LYS A 4 60.04 16.60 -4.66
CA LYS A 4 59.19 17.30 -5.65
C LYS A 4 58.07 16.39 -6.16
N THR A 5 58.36 15.10 -6.38
CA THR A 5 57.37 14.10 -6.81
C THR A 5 56.28 13.90 -5.75
N LEU A 6 56.67 13.83 -4.47
CA LEU A 6 55.72 13.71 -3.36
C LEU A 6 54.77 14.91 -3.28
N TYR A 7 55.29 16.13 -3.37
CA TYR A 7 54.45 17.33 -3.35
C TYR A 7 53.48 17.40 -4.54
N ARG A 8 53.89 16.96 -5.73
CA ARG A 8 52.97 16.85 -6.88
C ARG A 8 51.81 15.90 -6.58
N HIS A 9 52.08 14.71 -6.05
CA HIS A 9 51.02 13.75 -5.71
C HIS A 9 50.10 14.26 -4.60
N LEU A 10 50.65 14.90 -3.55
CA LEU A 10 49.85 15.52 -2.50
C LEU A 10 48.96 16.64 -3.03
N LYS A 11 49.47 17.46 -3.96
CA LYS A 11 48.69 18.51 -4.61
C LYS A 11 47.56 17.92 -5.46
N LEU A 12 47.82 16.89 -6.25
CA LEU A 12 46.78 16.24 -7.07
C LEU A 12 45.71 15.55 -6.23
N ALA A 13 46.08 15.05 -5.05
CA ALA A 13 45.15 14.38 -4.14
C ALA A 13 44.46 15.34 -3.15
N SER A 14 44.81 16.63 -3.12
CA SER A 14 44.48 17.54 -2.02
C SER A 14 43.00 17.58 -1.68
N ASP A 15 42.16 17.63 -2.70
CA ASP A 15 40.72 17.88 -2.60
C ASP A 15 39.90 16.58 -2.60
N ILE A 16 40.57 15.43 -2.71
CA ILE A 16 39.90 14.14 -2.70
C ILE A 16 39.25 13.94 -1.33
N PRO A 17 37.92 13.70 -1.29
CA PRO A 17 37.22 13.43 -0.05
C PRO A 17 37.60 12.04 0.44
N ILE A 18 37.93 11.95 1.72
CA ILE A 18 38.31 10.74 2.42
C ILE A 18 37.58 10.69 3.76
N ARG A 19 37.50 9.50 4.34
CA ARG A 19 37.24 9.36 5.78
C ARG A 19 38.54 9.06 6.48
N CYS A 20 38.79 9.71 7.61
CA CYS A 20 39.98 9.44 8.40
C CYS A 20 40.00 7.95 8.81
N PRO A 21 41.10 7.23 8.58
CA PRO A 21 41.14 5.78 8.83
C PRO A 21 41.29 5.42 10.33
N LEU A 22 41.28 6.42 11.23
CA LEU A 22 41.39 6.26 12.68
C LEU A 22 40.09 6.64 13.41
N CYS A 23 39.36 7.66 12.95
CA CYS A 23 38.11 8.11 13.59
C CYS A 23 36.89 8.19 12.64
N ASN A 24 37.05 7.80 11.37
CA ASN A 24 36.01 7.80 10.33
C ASN A 24 35.38 9.17 9.99
N GLU A 25 35.97 10.27 10.50
CA GLU A 25 35.52 11.63 10.21
C GLU A 25 35.79 11.99 8.73
N PRO A 26 34.81 12.59 8.01
CA PRO A 26 34.99 13.00 6.62
C PRO A 26 35.85 14.27 6.51
N MET A 27 36.81 14.27 5.59
CA MET A 27 37.69 15.41 5.31
C MET A 27 38.33 15.27 3.93
N THR A 28 39.22 16.20 3.56
CA THR A 28 40.06 16.06 2.37
C THR A 28 41.44 15.48 2.71
N VAL A 29 42.14 14.91 1.74
CA VAL A 29 43.55 14.45 1.92
C VAL A 29 44.43 15.60 2.42
N HIS A 30 44.21 16.83 1.93
CA HIS A 30 44.92 18.01 2.39
C HIS A 30 44.75 18.23 3.89
N ARG A 31 43.49 18.29 4.36
CA ARG A 31 43.17 18.48 5.78
C ARG A 31 43.71 17.34 6.64
N PHE A 32 43.66 16.10 6.14
CA PHE A 32 44.24 14.94 6.82
C PHE A 32 45.74 15.06 7.00
N TYR A 33 46.47 15.36 5.92
CA TYR A 33 47.93 15.38 5.93
C TYR A 33 48.52 16.56 6.74
N HIS A 34 47.89 17.73 6.67
CA HIS A 34 48.42 18.96 7.26
C HIS A 34 47.95 19.23 8.69
N HIS A 35 46.75 18.78 9.07
CA HIS A 35 46.13 19.15 10.34
C HIS A 35 45.66 17.93 11.11
N HIS A 36 44.66 17.22 10.58
CA HIS A 36 43.90 16.27 11.38
C HIS A 36 44.73 15.09 11.91
N ALA A 37 45.64 14.52 11.10
CA ALA A 37 46.52 13.44 11.56
C ALA A 37 47.49 13.90 12.66
N LEU A 38 47.95 15.15 12.59
CA LEU A 38 48.94 15.71 13.52
C LEU A 38 48.27 16.10 14.85
N GLU A 39 47.16 16.80 14.76
CA GLU A 39 46.46 17.44 15.90
C GLU A 39 45.61 16.42 16.66
N ASN A 40 44.85 15.56 15.96
CA ASN A 40 43.87 14.68 16.59
C ASN A 40 44.40 13.28 16.88
N HIS A 41 45.42 12.83 16.14
CA HIS A 41 45.97 11.46 16.25
C HIS A 41 47.45 11.43 16.66
N ARG A 42 48.04 12.61 16.95
CA ARG A 42 49.46 12.76 17.35
C ARG A 42 50.47 12.11 16.39
N LEU A 43 50.09 11.90 15.14
CA LEU A 43 50.99 11.32 14.14
C LEU A 43 51.96 12.41 13.66
N GLN A 44 53.26 12.16 13.69
CA GLN A 44 54.25 13.18 13.27
C GLN A 44 54.79 12.86 11.88
N SER A 45 54.40 13.64 10.86
CA SER A 45 54.85 13.40 9.47
C SER A 45 56.37 13.48 9.28
N ARG A 46 57.09 14.08 10.25
CA ARG A 46 58.56 14.14 10.28
C ARG A 46 59.24 12.85 10.74
N LYS A 47 58.52 11.96 11.44
CA LYS A 47 59.05 10.72 12.03
C LYS A 47 58.37 9.45 11.51
N GLN A 48 57.21 9.57 10.87
CA GLN A 48 56.46 8.42 10.38
C GLN A 48 55.52 8.77 9.22
N CYS A 49 55.10 7.74 8.47
CA CYS A 49 54.19 7.88 7.35
C CYS A 49 52.75 7.98 7.84
N LEU A 50 52.06 9.08 7.48
CA LEU A 50 50.68 9.32 7.88
C LEU A 50 49.68 8.37 7.17
N PHE A 51 49.97 7.99 5.93
CA PHE A 51 49.08 7.20 5.08
C PHE A 51 49.08 5.70 5.40
N CYS A 52 50.10 5.21 6.12
CA CYS A 52 50.12 3.86 6.68
C CYS A 52 49.93 3.87 8.21
N LYS A 53 49.23 4.88 8.75
CA LYS A 53 48.92 5.00 10.19
C LYS A 53 50.14 4.97 11.13
N GLY A 54 51.32 5.35 10.63
CA GLY A 54 52.56 5.36 11.40
C GLY A 54 53.27 4.00 11.54
N GLU A 55 52.87 2.99 10.76
CA GLU A 55 53.58 1.70 10.68
C GLU A 55 55.03 1.88 10.20
N ALA A 56 55.26 2.68 9.16
CA ALA A 56 56.60 3.05 8.73
C ALA A 56 57.11 4.27 9.50
N ARG A 57 58.24 4.09 10.19
CA ARG A 57 58.91 5.11 11.02
C ARG A 57 60.34 5.32 10.55
N TRP A 58 60.89 6.50 10.83
CA TRP A 58 62.26 6.88 10.48
C TRP A 58 62.84 7.87 11.48
N ALA A 59 64.17 8.02 11.49
CA ALA A 59 64.84 8.95 12.39
C ALA A 59 64.57 10.40 11.98
N TYR A 60 64.82 11.34 12.90
CA TYR A 60 64.62 12.75 12.63
C TYR A 60 65.47 13.21 11.43
N GLY A 61 64.85 13.92 10.48
CA GLY A 61 65.50 14.38 9.25
C GLY A 61 65.52 13.37 8.10
N GLU A 62 65.18 12.10 8.33
CA GLU A 62 65.26 11.06 7.31
C GLU A 62 64.02 10.97 6.38
N LYS A 63 62.96 11.73 6.67
CA LYS A 63 61.72 11.76 5.85
C LYS A 63 62.00 11.93 4.36
N ASN A 64 62.97 12.80 4.04
CA ASN A 64 63.28 13.18 2.67
C ASN A 64 64.25 12.22 1.96
N ARG A 65 64.69 11.14 2.62
CA ARG A 65 65.48 10.10 1.96
C ARG A 65 64.69 9.48 0.80
N PRO A 66 65.33 9.17 -0.35
CA PRO A 66 64.63 8.67 -1.53
C PRO A 66 63.76 7.43 -1.30
N ALA A 67 64.13 6.55 -0.37
CA ALA A 67 63.37 5.35 0.00
C ALA A 67 62.10 5.69 0.81
N ASN A 68 62.20 6.59 1.79
CA ASN A 68 61.08 7.00 2.63
C ASN A 68 60.07 7.84 1.83
N VAL A 69 60.57 8.73 0.95
CA VAL A 69 59.71 9.44 0.00
C VAL A 69 59.03 8.46 -0.96
N LYS A 70 59.73 7.39 -1.37
CA LYS A 70 59.13 6.35 -2.21
C LYS A 70 57.94 5.69 -1.52
N HIS A 71 58.14 5.25 -0.29
CA HIS A 71 57.11 4.66 0.55
C HIS A 71 55.90 5.59 0.74
N VAL A 72 56.11 6.87 1.10
CA VAL A 72 55.00 7.81 1.37
C VAL A 72 54.13 8.02 0.13
N VAL A 73 54.72 8.12 -1.07
CA VAL A 73 53.96 8.26 -2.32
C VAL A 73 53.18 7.00 -2.65
N GLU A 74 53.77 5.82 -2.48
CA GLU A 74 53.07 4.54 -2.70
C GLU A 74 51.90 4.38 -1.72
N CYS A 75 52.10 4.71 -0.45
CA CYS A 75 51.04 4.72 0.55
C CYS A 75 49.96 5.75 0.23
N LEU A 76 50.31 6.97 -0.21
CA LEU A 76 49.33 7.98 -0.64
C LEU A 76 48.48 7.48 -1.81
N LYS A 77 49.11 6.88 -2.84
CA LYS A 77 48.37 6.31 -3.98
C LYS A 77 47.38 5.24 -3.53
N ARG A 78 47.83 4.29 -2.72
CA ARG A 78 46.98 3.22 -2.18
C ARG A 78 45.85 3.78 -1.30
N PHE A 79 46.18 4.76 -0.47
CA PHE A 79 45.24 5.42 0.42
C PHE A 79 44.11 6.13 -0.35
N VAL A 80 44.46 6.85 -1.42
CA VAL A 80 43.48 7.52 -2.31
C VAL A 80 42.59 6.52 -3.04
N ILE A 81 43.16 5.42 -3.56
CA ILE A 81 42.38 4.38 -4.23
C ILE A 81 41.32 3.80 -3.29
N ILE A 82 41.73 3.37 -2.09
CA ILE A 82 40.82 2.79 -1.08
C ILE A 82 39.75 3.82 -0.68
N ALA A 83 40.14 5.08 -0.48
CA ALA A 83 39.19 6.13 -0.11
C ALA A 83 38.15 6.38 -1.20
N ASN A 84 38.56 6.37 -2.48
CA ASN A 84 37.64 6.56 -3.59
C ASN A 84 36.70 5.36 -3.78
N GLU A 85 37.21 4.13 -3.68
CA GLU A 85 36.38 2.92 -3.76
C GLU A 85 35.33 2.88 -2.65
N THR A 86 35.75 3.13 -1.40
CA THR A 86 34.84 3.18 -0.25
C THR A 86 33.80 4.31 -0.37
N TYR A 87 34.19 5.47 -0.89
CA TYR A 87 33.27 6.57 -1.17
C TYR A 87 32.24 6.20 -2.25
N VAL A 88 32.67 5.61 -3.37
CA VAL A 88 31.78 5.16 -4.45
C VAL A 88 30.82 4.09 -3.95
N LEU A 89 31.30 3.11 -3.18
CA LEU A 89 30.46 2.06 -2.62
C LEU A 89 29.43 2.61 -1.63
N SER A 90 29.84 3.51 -0.73
CA SER A 90 28.92 4.16 0.22
C SER A 90 27.84 4.96 -0.50
N ARG A 91 28.18 5.68 -1.58
CA ARG A 91 27.21 6.41 -2.40
C ARG A 91 26.23 5.48 -3.13
N LYS A 92 26.73 4.37 -3.69
CA LYS A 92 25.86 3.35 -4.30
C LYS A 92 24.91 2.75 -3.28
N GLN A 93 25.40 2.41 -2.08
CA GLN A 93 24.57 1.92 -0.99
C GLN A 93 23.47 2.93 -0.61
N GLN A 94 23.82 4.22 -0.45
CA GLN A 94 22.83 5.25 -0.15
C GLN A 94 21.77 5.38 -1.24
N ASN A 95 22.18 5.37 -2.52
CA ASN A 95 21.23 5.45 -3.63
C ASN A 95 20.27 4.24 -3.64
N VAL A 96 20.77 3.04 -3.38
CA VAL A 96 19.94 1.84 -3.27
C VAL A 96 18.98 1.94 -2.09
N MET A 97 19.43 2.43 -0.94
CA MET A 97 18.56 2.64 0.23
C MET A 97 17.43 3.62 -0.07
N ASN A 98 17.75 4.76 -0.71
CA ASN A 98 16.75 5.74 -1.11
C ASN A 98 15.72 5.14 -2.10
N GLN A 99 16.18 4.37 -3.09
CA GLN A 99 15.28 3.67 -4.03
C GLN A 99 14.38 2.65 -3.31
N ILE A 100 14.91 1.93 -2.32
CA ILE A 100 14.11 1.00 -1.50
C ILE A 100 13.03 1.75 -0.71
N GLU A 101 13.35 2.91 -0.14
CA GLU A 101 12.37 3.73 0.57
C GLU A 101 11.29 4.27 -0.37
N GLU A 102 11.67 4.80 -1.53
CA GLU A 102 10.73 5.29 -2.55
C GLU A 102 9.77 4.17 -3.02
N THR A 103 10.31 2.99 -3.31
CA THR A 103 9.50 1.83 -3.73
C THR A 103 8.58 1.33 -2.64
N LYS A 104 9.02 1.30 -1.37
CA LYS A 104 8.14 0.98 -0.23
C LYS A 104 7.01 1.97 -0.09
N MET A 105 7.29 3.27 -0.15
CA MET A 105 6.27 4.32 -0.05
C MET A 105 5.24 4.22 -1.19
N ALA A 106 5.70 3.94 -2.41
CA ALA A 106 4.82 3.71 -3.55
C ALA A 106 3.93 2.46 -3.34
N GLN A 107 4.49 1.36 -2.85
CA GLN A 107 3.73 0.14 -2.56
C GLN A 107 2.68 0.35 -1.46
N GLU A 108 3.02 1.07 -0.39
CA GLU A 108 2.08 1.40 0.68
C GLU A 108 0.94 2.29 0.18
N ALA A 109 1.24 3.25 -0.69
CA ALA A 109 0.21 4.10 -1.30
C ALA A 109 -0.75 3.27 -2.16
N VAL A 110 -0.22 2.39 -3.01
CA VAL A 110 -1.03 1.46 -3.83
C VAL A 110 -1.91 0.57 -2.96
N TRP A 111 -1.35 -0.02 -1.90
CA TRP A 111 -2.11 -0.84 -0.96
C TRP A 111 -3.24 -0.06 -0.28
N LYS A 112 -2.97 1.17 0.20
CA LYS A 112 -3.99 2.05 0.81
C LYS A 112 -5.11 2.37 -0.17
N CYS A 113 -4.79 2.70 -1.41
CA CYS A 113 -5.79 2.92 -2.46
C CYS A 113 -6.63 1.68 -2.70
N LYS A 114 -6.02 0.49 -2.81
CA LYS A 114 -6.77 -0.75 -3.04
C LYS A 114 -7.70 -1.10 -1.89
N VAL A 115 -7.27 -0.87 -0.64
CA VAL A 115 -8.11 -1.07 0.54
C VAL A 115 -9.29 -0.09 0.55
N ALA A 116 -9.09 1.17 0.13
CA ALA A 116 -10.16 2.15 0.03
C ALA A 116 -11.20 1.78 -1.04
N GLU A 117 -10.74 1.32 -2.20
CA GLU A 117 -11.60 0.82 -3.29
C GLU A 117 -12.46 -0.36 -2.83
N LEU A 118 -11.86 -1.38 -2.22
CA LEU A 118 -12.59 -2.55 -1.71
C LEU A 118 -13.61 -2.19 -0.62
N ARG A 119 -13.32 -1.17 0.20
CA ARG A 119 -14.28 -0.67 1.19
C ARG A 119 -15.48 -0.01 0.51
N ALA A 120 -15.24 0.79 -0.53
CA ALA A 120 -16.31 1.42 -1.30
C ALA A 120 -17.19 0.38 -2.01
N GLU A 121 -16.59 -0.62 -2.66
CA GLU A 121 -17.32 -1.73 -3.29
C GLU A 121 -18.21 -2.48 -2.27
N ARG A 122 -17.66 -2.81 -1.10
CA ARG A 122 -18.42 -3.44 -0.01
C ARG A 122 -19.60 -2.57 0.43
N ASP A 123 -19.41 -1.25 0.52
CA ASP A 123 -20.47 -0.34 0.96
C ASP A 123 -21.59 -0.23 -0.09
N VAL A 124 -21.26 -0.26 -1.39
CA VAL A 124 -22.24 -0.36 -2.48
C VAL A 124 -23.03 -1.66 -2.39
N LEU A 125 -22.35 -2.81 -2.28
CA LEU A 125 -23.01 -4.12 -2.14
C LEU A 125 -23.93 -4.19 -0.90
N LYS A 126 -23.55 -3.50 0.19
CA LYS A 126 -24.39 -3.39 1.38
C LYS A 126 -25.69 -2.65 1.09
N MET A 127 -25.62 -1.54 0.35
CA MET A 127 -26.79 -0.77 -0.05
C MET A 127 -27.70 -1.57 -0.99
N GLU A 128 -27.14 -2.25 -1.99
CA GLU A 128 -27.90 -3.10 -2.91
C GLU A 128 -28.66 -4.21 -2.16
N ARG A 129 -28.00 -4.87 -1.20
CA ARG A 129 -28.64 -5.87 -0.36
C ARG A 129 -29.80 -5.29 0.46
N ASP A 130 -29.62 -4.09 1.00
CA ASP A 130 -30.64 -3.44 1.82
C ASP A 130 -31.85 -3.03 0.95
N VAL A 131 -31.63 -2.59 -0.30
CA VAL A 131 -32.69 -2.35 -1.30
C VAL A 131 -33.45 -3.64 -1.64
N LEU A 132 -32.74 -4.72 -1.98
CA LEU A 132 -33.35 -6.02 -2.28
C LEU A 132 -34.20 -6.56 -1.12
N LYS A 133 -33.79 -6.28 0.12
CA LYS A 133 -34.58 -6.64 1.30
C LYS A 133 -35.90 -5.87 1.36
N MET A 134 -35.88 -4.57 1.07
CA MET A 134 -37.09 -3.76 1.01
C MET A 134 -38.03 -4.22 -0.11
N GLU A 135 -37.49 -4.49 -1.30
CA GLU A 135 -38.29 -5.02 -2.42
C GLU A 135 -38.97 -6.35 -2.07
N LYS A 136 -38.23 -7.25 -1.40
CA LYS A 136 -38.80 -8.51 -0.91
C LYS A 136 -39.94 -8.30 0.09
N ASP A 137 -39.80 -7.33 0.99
CA ASP A 137 -40.85 -7.00 1.97
C ASP A 137 -42.09 -6.41 1.28
N VAL A 138 -41.91 -5.56 0.26
CA VAL A 138 -43.02 -5.04 -0.57
C VAL A 138 -43.74 -6.17 -1.31
N LEU A 139 -43.02 -7.05 -2.01
CA LEU A 139 -43.60 -8.20 -2.71
C LEU A 139 -44.37 -9.13 -1.76
N LYS A 140 -43.89 -9.27 -0.52
CA LYS A 140 -44.59 -10.03 0.52
C LYS A 140 -45.93 -9.39 0.88
N MET A 141 -45.97 -8.06 1.05
CA MET A 141 -47.21 -7.32 1.32
C MET A 141 -48.20 -7.45 0.15
N GLU A 142 -47.75 -7.28 -1.09
CA GLU A 142 -48.59 -7.42 -2.29
C GLU A 142 -49.21 -8.82 -2.38
N ARG A 143 -48.40 -9.87 -2.15
CA ARG A 143 -48.89 -11.25 -2.13
C ARG A 143 -49.95 -11.46 -1.04
N ASP A 144 -49.75 -10.88 0.14
CA ASP A 144 -50.68 -11.01 1.25
C ASP A 144 -52.00 -10.26 0.96
N MET A 145 -51.96 -9.09 0.29
CA MET A 145 -53.16 -8.39 -0.20
C MET A 145 -53.92 -9.19 -1.25
N LEU A 146 -53.23 -9.74 -2.26
CA LEU A 146 -53.84 -10.60 -3.28
C LEU A 146 -54.48 -11.86 -2.68
N LYS A 147 -53.93 -12.37 -1.57
CA LYS A 147 -54.55 -13.46 -0.83
C LYS A 147 -55.87 -13.02 -0.18
N MET A 148 -55.90 -11.85 0.46
CA MET A 148 -57.13 -11.30 1.04
C MET A 148 -58.22 -11.05 -0.02
N GLU A 149 -57.86 -10.47 -1.16
CA GLU A 149 -58.80 -10.24 -2.27
C GLU A 149 -59.40 -11.56 -2.79
N ARG A 150 -58.57 -12.58 -2.97
CA ARG A 150 -59.00 -13.91 -3.39
C ARG A 150 -59.98 -14.52 -2.39
N ASP A 151 -59.68 -14.42 -1.10
CA ASP A 151 -60.53 -14.97 -0.04
C ASP A 151 -61.89 -14.23 0.01
N MET A 152 -61.88 -12.90 -0.18
CA MET A 152 -63.11 -12.11 -0.30
C MET A 152 -63.95 -12.50 -1.52
N LEU A 153 -63.32 -12.72 -2.68
CA LEU A 153 -64.01 -13.17 -3.89
C LEU A 153 -64.65 -14.55 -3.70
N LYS A 154 -63.97 -15.47 -3.01
CA LYS A 154 -64.54 -16.78 -2.67
C LYS A 154 -65.78 -16.64 -1.79
N THR A 155 -65.76 -15.76 -0.79
CA THR A 155 -66.94 -15.51 0.04
C THR A 155 -68.11 -14.99 -0.79
N LYS A 156 -67.87 -13.99 -1.66
CA LYS A 156 -68.90 -13.47 -2.58
C LYS A 156 -69.44 -14.54 -3.53
N GLU A 157 -68.58 -15.42 -4.04
CA GLU A 157 -69.00 -16.54 -4.87
C GLU A 157 -69.93 -17.49 -4.11
N THR A 158 -69.62 -17.79 -2.84
CA THR A 158 -70.50 -18.62 -2.00
C THR A 158 -71.84 -17.96 -1.71
N GLU A 159 -71.86 -16.65 -1.42
CA GLU A 159 -73.09 -15.88 -1.21
C GLU A 159 -73.97 -15.90 -2.46
N LEU A 160 -73.42 -15.58 -3.63
CA LEU A 160 -74.16 -15.61 -4.90
C LEU A 160 -74.69 -17.01 -5.23
N LYS A 161 -73.96 -18.07 -4.86
CA LYS A 161 -74.44 -19.44 -5.02
C LYS A 161 -75.65 -19.71 -4.12
N THR A 162 -75.61 -19.27 -2.86
CA THR A 162 -76.75 -19.41 -1.95
C THR A 162 -77.97 -18.62 -2.40
N GLU A 163 -77.80 -17.39 -2.90
CA GLU A 163 -78.89 -16.59 -3.46
C GLU A 163 -79.51 -17.26 -4.70
N ARG A 164 -78.67 -17.79 -5.60
CA ARG A 164 -79.13 -18.54 -6.77
C ARG A 164 -79.98 -19.74 -6.37
N ASP A 165 -79.51 -20.51 -5.38
CA ASP A 165 -80.22 -21.69 -4.91
C ASP A 165 -81.56 -21.30 -4.25
N ALA A 166 -81.61 -20.20 -3.50
CA ALA A 166 -82.85 -19.65 -2.93
C ALA A 166 -83.86 -19.22 -4.03
N ILE A 167 -83.42 -18.45 -5.03
CA ILE A 167 -84.26 -18.06 -6.18
C ILE A 167 -84.79 -19.29 -6.92
N LYS A 168 -83.95 -20.31 -7.09
CA LYS A 168 -84.37 -21.57 -7.72
C LYS A 168 -85.49 -22.26 -6.94
N THR A 169 -85.38 -22.32 -5.60
CA THR A 169 -86.43 -22.89 -4.75
C THR A 169 -87.72 -22.08 -4.79
N GLU A 170 -87.65 -20.75 -4.78
CA GLU A 170 -88.84 -19.88 -4.87
C GLU A 170 -89.56 -20.08 -6.21
N ARG A 171 -88.81 -20.11 -7.32
CA ARG A 171 -89.36 -20.42 -8.65
C ARG A 171 -90.06 -21.77 -8.67
N ASP A 172 -89.46 -22.81 -8.09
CA ASP A 172 -90.04 -24.16 -8.06
C ASP A 172 -91.34 -24.20 -7.22
N CYS A 173 -91.40 -23.46 -6.11
CA CYS A 173 -92.63 -23.25 -5.34
C CYS A 173 -93.71 -22.51 -6.15
N LEU A 174 -93.36 -21.44 -6.86
CA LEU A 174 -94.31 -20.70 -7.70
C LEU A 174 -94.86 -21.57 -8.85
N LEU A 175 -94.02 -22.41 -9.45
CA LEU A 175 -94.45 -23.35 -10.50
C LEU A 175 -95.44 -24.39 -9.96
N THR A 176 -95.19 -24.94 -8.77
CA THR A 176 -96.10 -25.91 -8.15
C THR A 176 -97.44 -25.25 -7.76
N GLU A 177 -97.42 -24.04 -7.21
CA GLU A 177 -98.64 -23.28 -6.91
C GLU A 177 -99.43 -22.94 -8.17
N ASN A 178 -98.76 -22.48 -9.24
CA ASN A 178 -99.43 -22.21 -10.52
C ASN A 178 -100.08 -23.48 -11.09
N ALA A 179 -99.41 -24.63 -10.98
CA ALA A 179 -99.98 -25.92 -11.40
C ALA A 179 -101.22 -26.31 -10.58
N ARG A 180 -101.21 -26.08 -9.26
CA ARG A 180 -102.39 -26.30 -8.39
C ARG A 180 -103.55 -25.39 -8.78
N LEU A 181 -103.31 -24.09 -8.92
CA LEU A 181 -104.33 -23.11 -9.33
C LEU A 181 -104.95 -23.47 -10.69
N ARG A 182 -104.13 -23.86 -11.67
CA ARG A 182 -104.61 -24.34 -12.97
C ARG A 182 -105.49 -25.58 -12.86
N SER A 183 -105.19 -26.49 -11.92
CA SER A 183 -106.05 -27.66 -11.68
C SER A 183 -107.39 -27.24 -11.08
N ALA A 184 -107.38 -26.43 -10.02
CA ALA A 184 -108.59 -25.94 -9.38
C ALA A 184 -109.50 -25.18 -10.36
N LEU A 185 -108.92 -24.38 -11.26
CA LEU A 185 -109.66 -23.70 -12.32
C LEU A 185 -110.33 -24.66 -13.31
N ARG A 186 -109.69 -25.80 -13.63
CA ARG A 186 -110.30 -26.83 -14.48
C ARG A 186 -111.45 -27.54 -13.76
N ASP A 187 -111.34 -27.75 -12.46
CA ASP A 187 -112.37 -28.44 -11.66
C ASP A 187 -113.62 -27.57 -11.42
N LEU A 188 -113.51 -26.24 -11.62
CA LEU A 188 -114.61 -25.27 -11.50
C LEU A 188 -115.33 -24.96 -12.83
N ALA A 189 -114.77 -25.38 -13.97
CA ALA A 189 -115.29 -25.12 -15.32
C ALA A 189 -116.05 -26.34 -15.85
#